data_AF-A0A7W1Z6H1-F1
#
_entry.id   AF-A0A7W1Z6H1-F1
#
_cell.length_a   1.000
_cell.length_b   1.000
_cell.length_c   1.000
_cell.angle_alpha   90.00
_cell.angle_beta   90.00
_cell.angle_gamma   90.00
#
_symmetry.space_group_name_H-M   'P 1'
#
loop_
_entity.id
_entity.type
_entity.pdbx_description
1 polymer ?
#
loop_
_entity_poly.entity_id
_entity_poly.type
_entity_poly.pdbx_seq_one_letter_code
_entity_poly.pdbx_strand_id
1 'polypeptide(L)'
;MVSLFDILGPTMIGPSSSHTAGACRLGLMARAILGGAPERARIQLHGSFAATGEGHGTHRAIVGGLAGIAPDDMRLRDAYEEATGAGIEWSFEEVDLGQDAHPNT
;
A
#
# COMPACT_ATOMS: atom_id res chain seq x y z
N MET A 1 -8.31 24.67 9.95
CA MET A 1 -8.76 24.20 11.28
C MET A 1 -8.70 22.69 11.22
N VAL A 2 -7.94 22.05 12.11
CA VAL A 2 -7.83 20.58 12.16
C VAL A 2 -9.07 20.05 12.88
N SER A 3 -9.77 19.09 12.26
CA SER A 3 -10.95 18.42 12.80
C SER A 3 -10.56 17.33 13.79
N LEU A 4 -11.45 17.00 14.74
CA LEU A 4 -11.27 15.84 15.61
C LEU A 4 -11.10 14.53 14.80
N PHE A 5 -11.75 14.45 13.64
CA PHE A 5 -11.62 13.31 12.72
C PHE A 5 -10.28 13.26 11.99
N ASP A 6 -9.53 14.36 11.93
CA ASP A 6 -8.16 14.36 11.39
C ASP A 6 -7.15 13.83 12.41
N ILE A 7 -7.49 13.90 13.71
CA ILE A 7 -6.65 13.47 14.84
C ILE A 7 -6.91 12.00 15.16
N LEU A 8 -8.18 11.58 15.17
CA LEU A 8 -8.57 10.18 15.26
C LEU A 8 -8.27 9.52 13.92
N GLY A 9 -7.03 9.03 13.77
CA GLY A 9 -6.58 8.35 12.55
C GLY A 9 -7.58 7.28 12.08
N PRO A 10 -7.58 6.95 10.78
CA PRO A 10 -8.60 6.09 10.19
C PRO A 10 -8.60 4.71 10.85
N THR A 11 -9.79 4.12 10.96
CA THR A 11 -9.90 2.68 11.21
C THR A 11 -9.13 1.96 10.10
N MET A 12 -8.25 1.03 10.49
CA MET A 12 -7.39 0.31 9.55
C MET A 12 -6.95 -1.02 10.14
N ILE A 13 -6.52 -1.92 9.27
CA ILE A 13 -5.79 -3.12 9.64
C ILE A 13 -4.30 -2.83 9.60
N GLY A 14 -3.59 -3.12 10.71
CA GLY A 14 -2.13 -3.01 10.79
C GLY A 14 -1.63 -1.97 11.81
N PRO A 15 -0.32 -1.95 12.08
CA PRO A 15 0.26 -1.13 13.15
C PRO A 15 0.50 0.34 12.77
N SER A 16 0.44 0.70 11.48
CA SER A 16 0.92 2.00 11.00
C SER A 16 -0.02 2.65 9.98
N SER A 17 -0.36 3.92 10.22
CA SER A 17 -1.25 4.69 9.33
C SER A 17 -0.57 5.07 8.02
N SER A 18 0.73 5.34 8.01
CA SER A 18 1.48 5.66 6.79
C SER A 18 1.84 4.39 6.02
N HIS A 19 2.43 3.41 6.70
CA HIS A 19 2.98 2.20 6.08
C HIS A 19 1.91 1.14 5.82
N THR A 20 0.70 1.26 6.37
CA THR A 20 -0.39 0.32 6.05
C THR A 20 -1.56 1.04 5.38
N ALA A 21 -2.22 1.98 6.06
CA ALA A 21 -3.38 2.64 5.45
C ALA A 21 -3.02 3.54 4.25
N GLY A 22 -1.92 4.30 4.35
CA GLY A 22 -1.40 5.12 3.25
C GLY A 22 -0.95 4.26 2.07
N ALA A 23 -0.12 3.26 2.33
CA ALA A 23 0.35 2.29 1.34
C ALA A 23 -0.80 1.56 0.60
N CYS A 24 -1.84 1.14 1.32
CA CYS A 24 -3.02 0.52 0.71
C CYS A 24 -3.78 1.48 -0.21
N ARG A 25 -3.93 2.74 0.21
CA ARG A 25 -4.54 3.78 -0.63
C ARG A 25 -3.74 4.06 -1.90
N LEU A 26 -2.41 3.97 -1.87
CA LEU A 26 -1.58 4.09 -3.08
C LEU A 26 -1.89 2.96 -4.07
N GLY A 27 -2.03 1.72 -3.59
CA GLY A 27 -2.44 0.59 -4.42
C GLY A 27 -3.84 0.78 -5.03
N LEU A 28 -4.82 1.23 -4.23
CA LEU A 28 -6.18 1.54 -4.70
C LEU A 28 -6.18 2.65 -5.75
N MET A 29 -5.36 3.68 -5.56
CA MET A 29 -5.24 4.78 -6.51
C MET A 29 -4.65 4.29 -7.83
N ALA A 30 -3.58 3.49 -7.81
CA ALA A 30 -3.02 2.89 -9.01
C ALA A 30 -4.05 2.03 -9.76
N ARG A 31 -4.79 1.19 -9.04
CA ARG A 31 -5.90 0.38 -9.59
C ARG A 31 -6.98 1.26 -10.23
N ALA A 32 -7.35 2.36 -9.59
CA ALA A 32 -8.36 3.29 -10.09
C ALA A 32 -7.89 4.01 -11.36
N ILE A 33 -6.63 4.44 -11.42
CA ILE A 33 -6.02 5.05 -12.62
C ILE A 33 -6.03 4.08 -13.79
N LEU A 34 -5.74 2.79 -13.54
CA LEU A 34 -5.79 1.73 -14.55
C LEU A 34 -7.23 1.38 -14.98
N GLY A 35 -8.23 1.63 -14.11
CA GLY A 35 -9.63 1.28 -14.33
C GLY A 35 -10.02 -0.14 -13.91
N GLY A 36 -9.14 -0.88 -13.24
CA GLY A 36 -9.32 -2.30 -12.94
C GLY A 36 -8.14 -2.91 -12.18
N ALA A 37 -8.27 -4.20 -11.85
CA ALA A 37 -7.15 -4.95 -11.29
C ALA A 37 -6.04 -5.08 -12.34
N PRO A 38 -4.77 -4.81 -12.00
CA PRO A 38 -3.66 -5.00 -12.92
C PRO A 38 -3.37 -6.49 -13.14
N GLU A 39 -2.99 -6.88 -14.36
CA GLU A 39 -2.41 -8.21 -14.60
C GLU A 39 -1.02 -8.32 -13.97
N ARG A 40 -0.22 -7.25 -14.07
CA ARG A 40 1.15 -7.17 -13.55
C ARG A 40 1.42 -5.81 -12.90
N ALA A 41 2.07 -5.83 -11.74
CA ALA A 41 2.50 -4.63 -11.02
C ALA A 41 3.98 -4.71 -10.61
N ARG A 42 4.80 -3.79 -11.14
CA ARG A 42 6.17 -3.58 -10.65
C ARG A 42 6.14 -2.44 -9.64
N ILE A 43 6.50 -2.73 -8.40
CA ILE A 43 6.41 -1.79 -7.29
C ILE A 43 7.83 -1.43 -6.86
N GLN A 44 8.17 -0.15 -6.96
CA GLN A 44 9.47 0.35 -6.54
C GLN A 44 9.30 1.20 -5.30
N LEU A 45 10.11 0.94 -4.27
CA LEU A 45 10.02 1.61 -2.98
C LEU A 45 11.32 2.35 -2.67
N HIS A 46 11.18 3.50 -2.04
CA HIS A 46 12.26 4.39 -1.66
C HIS A 46 12.26 4.66 -0.15
N GLY A 47 13.41 5.04 0.40
CA GLY A 47 13.53 5.54 1.77
C GLY A 47 12.99 4.56 2.83
N SER A 48 12.13 5.05 3.73
CA SER A 48 11.53 4.25 4.80
C SER A 48 10.56 3.18 4.29
N PHE A 49 9.94 3.38 3.12
CA PHE A 49 9.11 2.36 2.49
C PHE A 49 9.96 1.16 2.03
N ALA A 50 11.15 1.40 1.47
CA ALA A 50 12.11 0.34 1.16
C ALA A 50 12.64 -0.31 2.45
N ALA A 51 13.20 0.50 3.35
CA ALA A 51 13.95 0.00 4.51
C ALA A 51 13.11 -0.78 5.52
N THR A 52 11.81 -0.50 5.64
CA THR A 52 10.94 -1.09 6.66
C THR A 52 9.67 -1.72 6.10
N GLY A 53 9.55 -1.76 4.77
CA GLY A 53 8.32 -2.07 4.03
C GLY A 53 7.72 -3.43 4.36
N GLU A 54 8.56 -4.46 4.40
CA GLU A 54 8.11 -5.84 4.66
C GLU A 54 7.66 -6.03 6.12
N GLY A 55 8.40 -5.45 7.08
CA GLY A 55 8.12 -5.58 8.52
C GLY A 55 6.93 -4.76 9.02
N HIS A 56 6.55 -3.68 8.34
CA HIS A 56 5.41 -2.81 8.72
C HIS A 56 4.15 -3.04 7.87
N GLY A 57 4.17 -4.05 7.00
CA GLY A 57 3.02 -4.41 6.18
C GLY A 57 2.81 -3.52 4.95
N THR A 58 3.80 -2.71 4.55
CA THR A 58 3.73 -1.83 3.37
C THR A 58 3.55 -2.61 2.08
N HIS A 59 4.32 -3.69 1.90
CA HIS A 59 4.21 -4.54 0.71
C HIS A 59 2.81 -5.14 0.62
N ARG A 60 2.36 -5.75 1.71
CA ARG A 60 1.02 -6.35 1.83
C ARG A 60 -0.07 -5.32 1.56
N ALA A 61 0.06 -4.13 2.12
CA ALA A 61 -0.91 -3.05 1.96
C ALA A 61 -1.03 -2.59 0.51
N ILE A 62 0.09 -2.34 -0.17
CA ILE A 62 0.10 -1.94 -1.59
C ILE A 62 -0.57 -3.03 -2.43
N VAL A 63 -0.18 -4.28 -2.25
CA VAL A 63 -0.77 -5.42 -2.99
C VAL A 63 -2.26 -5.55 -2.74
N GLY A 64 -2.71 -5.40 -1.49
CA GLY A 64 -4.14 -5.41 -1.17
C GLY A 64 -4.91 -4.27 -1.85
N GLY A 65 -4.31 -3.08 -1.89
CA GLY A 65 -4.90 -1.96 -2.63
C GLY A 65 -5.03 -2.24 -4.13
N LEU A 66 -4.02 -2.87 -4.74
CA LEU A 66 -4.08 -3.28 -6.15
C LEU A 66 -5.18 -4.35 -6.39
N ALA A 67 -5.40 -5.23 -5.41
CA ALA A 67 -6.51 -6.18 -5.39
C ALA A 67 -7.89 -5.54 -5.13
N GLY A 68 -7.94 -4.24 -4.83
CA GLY A 68 -9.19 -3.50 -4.57
C GLY A 68 -9.69 -3.58 -3.13
N ILE A 69 -8.82 -3.98 -2.19
CA ILE A 69 -9.14 -4.09 -0.76
C ILE A 69 -8.95 -2.73 -0.08
N ALA A 70 -9.92 -2.34 0.76
CA ALA A 70 -9.85 -1.09 1.51
C ALA A 70 -8.94 -1.20 2.76
N PRO A 71 -8.34 -0.09 3.25
CA PRO A 71 -7.46 -0.10 4.43
C PRO A 71 -8.08 -0.65 5.72
N ASP A 72 -9.40 -0.55 5.85
CA ASP A 72 -10.22 -1.01 6.98
C ASP A 72 -10.84 -2.39 6.77
N ASP A 73 -10.67 -2.99 5.60
CA ASP A 73 -11.17 -4.34 5.29
C ASP A 73 -10.26 -5.40 5.93
N MET A 74 -10.87 -6.36 6.64
CA MET A 74 -10.15 -7.45 7.28
C MET A 74 -9.36 -8.33 6.31
N ARG A 75 -9.80 -8.42 5.04
CA ARG A 75 -9.11 -9.16 3.97
C ARG A 75 -7.73 -8.61 3.66
N LEU A 76 -7.40 -7.39 4.10
CA LEU A 76 -6.05 -6.83 3.94
C LEU A 76 -4.98 -7.69 4.63
N ARG A 77 -5.36 -8.51 5.63
CA ARG A 77 -4.47 -9.49 6.27
C ARG A 77 -4.01 -10.57 5.29
N ASP A 78 -4.87 -10.93 4.34
CA ASP A 78 -4.70 -12.04 3.39
C ASP A 78 -4.51 -11.48 1.96
N ALA A 79 -3.95 -10.26 1.86
CA ALA A 79 -3.88 -9.52 0.60
C ALA A 79 -3.07 -10.23 -0.50
N TYR A 80 -2.09 -11.06 -0.14
CA TYR A 80 -1.32 -11.82 -1.13
C TYR A 80 -2.16 -12.97 -1.70
N GLU A 81 -2.94 -13.66 -0.87
CA GLU A 81 -3.88 -14.68 -1.31
C GLU A 81 -4.97 -14.07 -2.20
N GLU A 82 -5.54 -12.94 -1.79
CA GLU A 82 -6.58 -12.22 -2.56
C GLU A 82 -6.03 -11.74 -3.91
N ALA A 83 -4.83 -11.15 -3.95
CA ALA A 83 -4.20 -10.71 -5.20
C ALA A 83 -3.87 -11.88 -6.13
N THR A 84 -3.37 -12.99 -5.58
CA THR A 84 -3.12 -14.22 -6.35
C THR A 84 -4.43 -14.79 -6.91
N GLY A 85 -5.50 -14.82 -6.12
CA GLY A 85 -6.83 -15.27 -6.55
C GLY A 85 -7.45 -14.37 -7.62
N ALA A 86 -7.10 -13.08 -7.62
CA ALA A 86 -7.45 -12.12 -8.66
C ALA A 86 -6.56 -12.19 -9.92
N GLY A 87 -5.55 -13.08 -9.94
CA GLY A 87 -4.64 -13.24 -11.08
C GLY A 87 -3.62 -12.11 -11.23
N ILE A 88 -3.34 -11.38 -10.15
CA ILE A 88 -2.37 -10.27 -10.15
C ILE A 88 -0.97 -10.85 -9.93
N GLU A 89 -0.05 -10.56 -10.82
CA GLU A 89 1.38 -10.80 -10.62
C GLU A 89 2.06 -9.52 -10.12
N TRP A 90 2.97 -9.61 -9.15
CA TRP A 90 3.69 -8.44 -8.66
C TRP A 90 5.15 -8.71 -8.32
N SER A 91 5.95 -7.64 -8.33
CA SER A 91 7.32 -7.65 -7.85
C SER A 91 7.64 -6.38 -7.06
N PHE A 92 8.59 -6.50 -6.14
CA PHE A 92 9.13 -5.38 -5.37
C PHE A 92 10.60 -5.15 -5.72
N GLU A 93 10.98 -3.89 -5.83
CA GLU A 93 12.36 -3.44 -6.01
C GLU A 93 12.62 -2.21 -5.15
N GLU A 94 13.83 -2.07 -4.64
CA GLU A 94 14.27 -0.84 -3.98
C GLU A 94 14.82 0.15 -5.01
N VAL A 95 14.54 1.44 -4.78
CA VAL A 95 15.05 2.52 -5.62
C VAL A 95 15.49 3.70 -4.77
N ASP A 96 16.64 4.28 -5.12
CA ASP A 96 17.08 5.56 -4.56
C ASP A 96 16.67 6.70 -5.50
N LEU A 97 15.74 7.55 -5.03
CA LEU A 97 15.24 8.71 -5.76
C LEU A 97 16.01 10.00 -5.40
N GLY A 98 17.05 9.90 -4.58
CA GLY A 98 17.83 11.03 -4.09
C GLY A 98 17.21 11.72 -2.87
N GLN A 99 17.92 12.71 -2.32
CA GLN A 99 17.55 13.33 -1.05
C GLN A 99 16.35 14.29 -1.10
N ASP A 100 15.96 14.72 -2.30
CA ASP A 100 14.79 15.61 -2.49
C ASP A 100 13.46 14.83 -2.47
N ALA A 101 13.52 13.50 -2.60
CA ALA A 101 12.34 12.65 -2.53
C ALA A 101 11.86 12.48 -1.08
N HIS A 102 10.54 12.40 -0.90
CA HIS A 102 9.99 12.11 0.42
C HIS A 102 10.34 10.67 0.84
N PRO A 103 10.74 10.41 2.09
CA PRO A 103 11.21 9.09 2.50
C PRO A 103 10.14 7.99 2.44
N ASN A 104 8.86 8.33 2.53
CA ASN A 104 7.75 7.39 2.26
C ASN A 104 7.32 7.50 0.79
N THR A 105 8.07 6.91 -0.11
CA THR A 105 7.77 6.89 -1.55
C THR A 105 7.82 5.47 -2.09
#